data_AF-A0A535K554-F1
#
_entry.id   AF-A0A535K554-F1
#
_cell.length_a   1.000
_cell.length_b   1.000
_cell.length_c   1.000
_cell.angle_alpha   90.00
_cell.angle_beta   90.00
_cell.angle_gamma   90.00
#
_symmetry.space_group_name_H-M   'P 1'
#
loop_
_entity.id
_entity.type
_entity.pdbx_description
1 polymer ?
#
loop_
_entity_poly.entity_id
_entity_poly.type
_entity_poly.pdbx_seq_one_letter_code
_entity_poly.pdbx_strand_id
1 'polypeptide(L)'
;LGTQLSAAGVEWRAYMEGMTGTCYRSPYPYALKHNPFAYYGGTCPSQVVSFNQFAGDMSGVVPQLVWITPGLCHDGHDCSNSVVDSWLAQTVPQILNTSAWRDNGVLFITWDEGEDSANSVLTLVIHPDPVNHQSEKSYDHYSLLATIEDQLGVPRLGQAAQVSPMTDLMAVQPLPQLRNRP
;
A
#
# COMPACT_ATOMS: atom_id res chain seq x y z
N LEU A 1 0.54 -11.54 -6.52
CA LEU A 1 0.75 -11.18 -5.10
C LEU A 1 -0.22 -11.92 -4.16
N GLY A 2 -1.53 -11.62 -4.12
CA GLY A 2 -2.45 -12.22 -3.13
C GLY A 2 -2.39 -13.76 -3.01
N THR A 3 -2.47 -14.49 -4.13
CA THR A 3 -2.31 -15.96 -4.15
C THR A 3 -0.97 -16.42 -3.58
N GLN A 4 0.13 -15.71 -3.88
CA GLN A 4 1.46 -16.04 -3.39
C GLN A 4 1.55 -15.84 -1.87
N LEU A 5 1.03 -14.73 -1.35
CA LEU A 5 1.04 -14.45 0.09
C LEU A 5 0.24 -15.51 0.84
N SER A 6 -0.96 -15.86 0.36
CA SER A 6 -1.75 -16.94 0.94
C SER A 6 -1.03 -18.29 0.90
N ALA A 7 -0.32 -18.62 -0.18
CA ALA A 7 0.45 -19.85 -0.29
C ALA A 7 1.67 -19.88 0.64
N ALA A 8 2.25 -18.71 0.93
CA ALA A 8 3.38 -18.56 1.85
C ALA A 8 2.95 -18.45 3.33
N GLY A 9 1.65 -18.40 3.63
CA GLY A 9 1.15 -18.16 4.99
C GLY A 9 1.41 -16.73 5.48
N VAL A 10 1.63 -15.78 4.57
CA VAL A 10 1.78 -14.36 4.89
C VAL A 10 0.39 -13.75 4.96
N GLU A 11 0.03 -13.23 6.13
CA GLU A 11 -1.28 -12.62 6.35
C GLU A 11 -1.39 -11.30 5.58
N TRP A 12 -2.45 -11.19 4.77
CA TRP A 12 -2.70 -10.00 3.96
C TRP A 12 -4.19 -9.66 3.90
N ARG A 13 -4.48 -8.38 3.73
CA ARG A 13 -5.85 -7.86 3.61
C ARG A 13 -5.89 -6.71 2.63
N ALA A 14 -6.91 -6.69 1.78
CA ALA A 14 -7.13 -5.62 0.83
C ALA A 14 -8.48 -4.95 1.09
N TYR A 15 -8.45 -3.66 1.41
CA TYR A 15 -9.60 -2.86 1.75
C TYR A 15 -10.00 -1.98 0.57
N MET A 16 -11.24 -2.14 0.11
CA MET A 16 -11.79 -1.45 -1.04
C MET A 16 -12.86 -0.48 -0.57
N GLU A 17 -12.65 0.82 -0.73
CA GLU A 17 -13.65 1.82 -0.38
C GLU A 17 -14.83 1.79 -1.37
N GLY A 18 -16.05 2.01 -0.87
CA GLY A 18 -17.28 1.88 -1.65
C GLY A 18 -17.76 0.45 -1.91
N MET A 19 -16.92 -0.56 -1.62
CA MET A 19 -17.32 -1.95 -1.82
C MET A 19 -18.35 -2.36 -0.75
N THR A 20 -19.57 -2.68 -1.20
CA THR A 20 -20.71 -3.07 -0.35
C THR A 20 -21.29 -4.44 -0.69
N GLY A 21 -20.85 -5.04 -1.79
CA GLY A 21 -21.20 -6.40 -2.21
C GLY A 21 -19.96 -7.26 -2.41
N THR A 22 -19.89 -7.93 -3.56
CA THR A 22 -18.70 -8.72 -3.95
C THR A 22 -17.76 -7.86 -4.80
N CYS A 23 -16.54 -8.33 -5.05
CA CYS A 23 -15.62 -7.71 -6.01
C CYS A 23 -16.32 -7.41 -7.35
N TYR A 24 -17.08 -8.37 -7.90
CA TYR A 24 -17.68 -8.23 -9.23
C TYR A 24 -19.03 -7.50 -9.24
N ARG A 25 -19.61 -7.25 -8.06
CA ARG A 25 -20.95 -6.68 -7.92
C ARG A 25 -20.99 -5.77 -6.71
N SER A 26 -20.41 -4.59 -6.87
CA SER A 26 -20.50 -3.47 -5.95
C SER A 26 -20.71 -2.17 -6.76
N PRO A 27 -21.50 -1.22 -6.23
CA PRO A 27 -21.79 0.04 -6.92
C PRO A 27 -20.66 1.06 -6.74
N TYR A 28 -20.80 2.21 -7.41
CA TYR A 28 -20.07 3.43 -7.08
C TYR A 28 -20.09 3.70 -5.56
N PRO A 29 -18.98 4.18 -4.95
CA PRO A 29 -17.73 4.64 -5.56
C PRO A 29 -16.70 3.54 -5.84
N TYR A 30 -17.04 2.27 -5.65
CA TYR A 30 -16.11 1.17 -5.96
C TYR A 30 -15.96 0.96 -7.47
N ALA A 31 -14.72 0.80 -7.92
CA ALA A 31 -14.38 0.42 -9.29
C ALA A 31 -13.65 -0.92 -9.31
N LEU A 32 -14.25 -1.94 -9.94
CA LEU A 32 -13.63 -3.26 -10.09
C LEU A 32 -12.23 -3.16 -10.75
N LYS A 33 -12.06 -2.26 -11.72
CA LYS A 33 -10.78 -2.04 -12.40
C LYS A 33 -9.62 -1.67 -11.45
N HIS A 34 -9.90 -1.07 -10.30
CA HIS A 34 -8.89 -0.67 -9.30
C HIS A 34 -8.65 -1.77 -8.23
N ASN A 35 -9.29 -2.94 -8.36
CA ASN A 35 -9.09 -4.10 -7.48
C ASN A 35 -8.31 -5.21 -8.23
N PRO A 36 -6.97 -5.22 -8.18
CA PRO A 36 -6.17 -6.20 -8.91
C PRO A 36 -6.42 -7.64 -8.43
N PHE A 37 -6.77 -7.83 -7.16
CA PHE A 37 -6.95 -9.16 -6.56
C PHE A 37 -8.16 -9.91 -7.10
N ALA A 38 -9.14 -9.22 -7.67
CA ALA A 38 -10.31 -9.85 -8.29
C ALA A 38 -10.01 -10.51 -9.65
N TYR A 39 -8.89 -10.16 -10.30
CA TYR A 39 -8.57 -10.63 -11.64
C TYR A 39 -7.74 -11.91 -11.68
N TYR A 40 -7.24 -12.39 -10.55
CA TYR A 40 -6.41 -13.59 -10.45
C TYR A 40 -7.11 -14.66 -9.60
N GLY A 41 -7.22 -15.88 -10.13
CA GLY A 41 -7.84 -17.01 -9.41
C GLY A 41 -9.35 -17.18 -9.62
N GLY A 42 -9.98 -16.38 -10.48
CA GLY A 42 -11.37 -16.57 -10.95
C GLY A 42 -12.48 -16.35 -9.92
N THR A 43 -12.13 -15.99 -8.68
CA THR A 43 -13.06 -15.69 -7.59
C THR A 43 -12.54 -14.52 -6.77
N CYS A 44 -13.45 -13.79 -6.12
CA CYS A 44 -13.09 -12.70 -5.19
C CYS A 44 -12.45 -13.31 -3.94
N PRO A 45 -11.16 -13.03 -3.63
CA PRO A 45 -10.52 -13.58 -2.43
C PRO A 45 -11.20 -13.08 -1.16
N SER A 46 -11.29 -13.94 -0.13
CA SER A 46 -11.89 -13.56 1.17
C SER A 46 -11.11 -12.48 1.92
N GLN A 47 -9.86 -12.23 1.52
CA GLN A 47 -9.00 -11.15 2.01
C GLN A 47 -9.39 -9.78 1.44
N VAL A 48 -10.18 -9.73 0.36
CA VAL A 48 -10.68 -8.48 -0.21
C VAL A 48 -11.99 -8.11 0.47
N VAL A 49 -11.98 -7.00 1.21
CA VAL A 49 -13.11 -6.57 2.04
C VAL A 49 -13.39 -5.08 1.92
N SER A 50 -14.55 -4.67 2.43
CA SER A 50 -14.95 -3.26 2.46
C SER A 50 -14.01 -2.44 3.34
N PHE A 51 -13.66 -1.24 2.91
CA PHE A 51 -12.89 -0.30 3.75
C PHE A 51 -13.57 0.02 5.09
N ASN A 52 -14.90 -0.15 5.20
CA ASN A 52 -15.61 -0.01 6.47
C ASN A 52 -15.14 -0.99 7.57
N GLN A 53 -14.45 -2.08 7.21
CA GLN A 53 -13.86 -3.02 8.17
C GLN A 53 -12.50 -2.56 8.69
N PHE A 54 -11.84 -1.63 8.01
CA PHE A 54 -10.46 -1.23 8.26
C PHE A 54 -10.20 -0.85 9.72
N ALA A 55 -10.97 0.10 10.27
CA ALA A 55 -10.78 0.57 11.64
C ALA A 55 -10.95 -0.54 12.69
N GLY A 56 -11.86 -1.49 12.46
CA GLY A 56 -12.07 -2.65 13.33
C GLY A 56 -10.89 -3.62 13.27
N ASP A 57 -10.49 -4.02 12.06
CA ASP A 57 -9.40 -4.95 11.84
C ASP A 57 -8.06 -4.39 12.36
N MET A 58 -7.82 -3.07 12.20
CA MET A 58 -6.61 -2.37 12.66
C MET A 58 -6.51 -2.25 14.19
N SER A 59 -7.58 -2.52 14.93
CA SER A 59 -7.55 -2.55 16.40
C SER A 59 -7.02 -3.86 16.98
N GLY A 60 -6.89 -4.89 16.15
CA GLY A 60 -6.43 -6.23 16.53
C GLY A 60 -5.02 -6.55 16.04
N VAL A 61 -4.84 -7.79 15.57
CA VAL A 61 -3.62 -8.23 14.91
C VAL A 61 -3.63 -7.72 13.47
N VAL A 62 -2.71 -6.82 13.17
CA VAL A 62 -2.60 -6.21 11.84
C VAL A 62 -1.89 -7.19 10.88
N PRO A 63 -2.43 -7.43 9.66
CA PRO A 63 -1.78 -8.25 8.63
C PRO A 63 -0.41 -7.69 8.22
N GLN A 64 0.49 -8.55 7.74
CA GLN A 64 1.82 -8.15 7.27
C GLN A 64 1.75 -7.30 5.99
N LEU A 65 0.74 -7.52 5.15
CA LEU A 65 0.40 -6.62 4.04
C LEU A 65 -1.03 -6.09 4.19
N VAL A 66 -1.15 -4.78 4.26
CA VAL A 66 -2.43 -4.07 4.16
C VAL A 66 -2.43 -3.28 2.85
N TRP A 67 -3.40 -3.57 2.00
CA TRP A 67 -3.65 -2.85 0.76
C TRP A 67 -4.91 -2.01 0.90
N ILE A 68 -4.89 -0.73 0.53
CA ILE A 68 -6.08 0.14 0.55
C ILE A 68 -6.25 0.73 -0.85
N THR A 69 -7.41 0.53 -1.45
CA THR A 69 -7.83 1.21 -2.69
C THR A 69 -8.96 2.18 -2.34
N PRO A 70 -8.75 3.50 -2.44
CA PRO A 70 -9.82 4.49 -2.28
C PRO A 70 -10.90 4.34 -3.36
N GLY A 71 -12.09 4.85 -3.09
CA GLY A 71 -13.17 4.92 -4.08
C GLY A 71 -12.90 6.04 -5.08
N LEU A 72 -13.65 6.07 -6.19
CA LEU A 72 -13.42 7.01 -7.30
C LEU A 72 -13.43 8.51 -6.94
N CYS A 73 -13.99 8.89 -5.79
CA CYS A 73 -13.92 10.28 -5.30
C CYS A 73 -12.68 10.55 -4.43
N HIS A 74 -12.08 9.53 -3.82
CA HIS A 74 -10.92 9.68 -2.95
C HIS A 74 -9.62 9.16 -3.58
N ASP A 75 -9.66 8.51 -4.74
CA ASP A 75 -8.47 8.08 -5.49
C ASP A 75 -7.86 9.19 -6.35
N GLY A 76 -8.55 10.33 -6.47
CA GLY A 76 -8.12 11.49 -7.24
C GLY A 76 -8.64 11.54 -8.67
N HIS A 77 -9.54 10.62 -9.07
CA HIS A 77 -10.10 10.59 -10.42
C HIS A 77 -11.34 11.47 -10.58
N ASP A 78 -12.39 11.30 -9.76
CA ASP A 78 -13.69 11.97 -9.96
C ASP A 78 -13.88 13.27 -9.15
N CYS A 79 -13.07 13.48 -8.11
CA CYS A 79 -13.21 14.61 -7.19
C CYS A 79 -11.90 15.39 -7.04
N SER A 80 -11.99 16.59 -6.47
CA SER A 80 -10.83 17.48 -6.34
C SER A 80 -9.77 16.96 -5.38
N ASN A 81 -8.53 17.39 -5.57
CA ASN A 81 -7.41 17.07 -4.68
C ASN A 81 -7.66 17.47 -3.22
N SER A 82 -8.50 18.49 -2.94
CA SER A 82 -8.90 18.83 -1.57
C SER A 82 -9.74 17.74 -0.89
N VAL A 83 -10.54 16.99 -1.66
CA VAL A 83 -11.33 15.86 -1.17
C VAL A 83 -10.40 14.67 -0.89
N VAL A 84 -9.44 14.42 -1.79
CA VAL A 84 -8.39 13.41 -1.61
C VAL A 84 -7.54 13.71 -0.36
N ASP A 85 -7.06 14.95 -0.23
CA ASP A 85 -6.26 15.39 0.92
C ASP A 85 -7.03 15.25 2.23
N SER A 86 -8.31 15.65 2.25
CA SER A 86 -9.17 15.49 3.43
C SER A 86 -9.38 14.02 3.82
N TRP A 87 -9.42 13.12 2.84
CA TRP A 87 -9.53 11.67 3.07
C TRP A 87 -8.21 11.11 3.60
N LEU A 88 -7.07 11.46 3.00
CA LEU A 88 -5.74 11.06 3.48
C LEU A 88 -5.48 11.58 4.90
N ALA A 89 -5.87 12.81 5.21
CA ALA A 89 -5.74 13.41 6.54
C ALA A 89 -6.55 12.68 7.63
N GLN A 90 -7.57 11.91 7.25
CA GLN A 90 -8.34 11.06 8.17
C GLN A 90 -7.81 9.62 8.22
N THR A 91 -7.45 9.06 7.06
CA THR A 91 -7.05 7.65 6.93
C THR A 91 -5.61 7.41 7.38
N VAL A 92 -4.66 8.28 7.00
CA VAL A 92 -3.24 8.10 7.34
C VAL A 92 -3.03 8.07 8.86
N PRO A 93 -3.62 8.97 9.68
CA PRO A 93 -3.48 8.86 11.14
C PRO A 93 -4.00 7.54 11.72
N GLN A 94 -5.02 6.91 11.11
CA GLN A 94 -5.46 5.58 11.57
C GLN A 94 -4.39 4.52 11.33
N ILE A 95 -3.73 4.55 10.16
CA ILE A 95 -2.60 3.66 9.84
C ILE A 95 -1.44 3.90 10.81
N LEU A 96 -1.05 5.16 11.03
CA LEU A 96 0.08 5.51 11.90
C LEU A 96 -0.18 5.19 13.39
N ASN A 97 -1.43 4.98 13.78
CA ASN A 97 -1.81 4.58 15.14
C ASN A 97 -1.82 3.05 15.35
N THR A 98 -1.65 2.25 14.31
CA THR A 98 -1.65 0.78 14.41
C THR A 98 -0.46 0.24 15.19
N SER A 99 -0.57 -1.00 15.68
CA SER A 99 0.57 -1.73 16.26
C SER A 99 1.65 -2.01 15.20
N ALA A 100 1.26 -2.33 13.96
CA ALA A 100 2.19 -2.55 12.85
C ALA A 100 3.07 -1.34 12.56
N TRP A 101 2.51 -0.13 12.55
CA TRP A 101 3.31 1.09 12.37
C TRP A 101 4.36 1.26 13.47
N ARG A 102 3.96 1.02 14.72
CA ARG A 102 4.85 1.12 15.89
C ARG A 102 5.94 0.04 15.91
N ASP A 103 5.73 -1.06 15.20
CA ASP A 103 6.69 -2.16 15.01
C ASP A 103 7.46 -2.02 13.68
N ASN A 104 7.90 -0.79 13.37
CA ASN A 104 8.67 -0.43 12.17
C ASN A 104 7.96 -0.71 10.83
N GLY A 105 6.62 -0.60 10.80
CA GLY A 105 5.85 -0.65 9.57
C GLY A 105 6.24 0.47 8.58
N VAL A 106 5.95 0.23 7.31
CA VAL A 106 6.21 1.16 6.21
C VAL A 106 4.91 1.45 5.48
N LEU A 107 4.65 2.72 5.20
CA LEU A 107 3.48 3.16 4.43
C LEU A 107 3.93 3.62 3.05
N PHE A 108 3.40 2.99 2.02
CA PHE A 108 3.52 3.43 0.64
C PHE A 108 2.24 4.17 0.23
N ILE A 109 2.38 5.34 -0.37
CA ILE A 109 1.27 6.05 -1.04
C ILE A 109 1.70 6.28 -2.48
N THR A 110 0.91 5.80 -3.44
CA THR A 110 1.22 5.86 -4.87
C THR A 110 -0.06 5.95 -5.69
N TRP A 111 0.06 6.27 -6.98
CA TRP A 111 -1.03 6.30 -7.95
C TRP A 111 -0.81 5.20 -8.98
N ASP A 112 -1.88 4.66 -9.55
CA ASP A 112 -1.81 3.63 -10.58
C ASP A 112 -1.49 4.18 -11.98
N GLU A 113 -1.86 5.43 -12.23
CA GLU A 113 -1.61 6.15 -13.47
C GLU A 113 -1.33 7.64 -13.24
N GLY A 114 -0.54 8.22 -14.14
CA GLY A 114 -0.29 9.64 -14.27
C GLY A 114 -1.00 10.19 -15.49
N GLU A 115 -1.21 11.51 -15.53
CA GLU A 115 -1.87 12.16 -16.67
C GLU A 115 -0.88 12.60 -17.78
N ASP A 116 0.42 12.41 -17.58
CA ASP A 116 1.44 12.76 -18.56
C ASP A 116 1.69 11.64 -19.57
N SER A 117 2.43 11.93 -20.65
CA SER A 117 2.74 10.95 -21.68
C SER A 117 3.70 9.86 -21.24
N ALA A 118 4.38 10.05 -20.11
CA ALA A 118 5.31 9.08 -19.53
C ALA A 118 4.62 8.17 -18.49
N ASN A 119 3.37 8.45 -18.15
CA ASN A 119 2.62 7.84 -17.06
C ASN A 119 3.34 7.96 -15.70
N SER A 120 3.90 9.14 -15.42
CA SER A 120 4.65 9.40 -14.18
C SER A 120 3.70 9.55 -12.99
N VAL A 121 3.99 8.84 -11.90
CA VAL A 121 3.20 8.89 -10.66
C VAL A 121 4.03 9.34 -9.47
N LEU A 122 3.40 10.04 -8.53
CA LEU A 122 4.01 10.29 -7.22
C LEU A 122 4.09 8.97 -6.45
N THR A 123 5.20 8.72 -5.77
CA THR A 123 5.30 7.63 -4.80
C THR A 123 5.96 8.15 -3.53
N LEU A 124 5.28 8.02 -2.41
CA LEU A 124 5.77 8.35 -1.08
C LEU A 124 6.09 7.04 -0.36
N VAL A 125 7.27 6.98 0.24
CA VAL A 125 7.68 5.92 1.17
C VAL A 125 7.82 6.56 2.53
N ILE A 126 6.95 6.20 3.45
CA ILE A 126 6.83 6.84 4.76
C ILE A 126 7.29 5.84 5.81
N HIS A 127 8.31 6.23 6.56
CA HIS A 127 8.88 5.50 7.68
C HIS A 127 8.73 6.28 8.99
N PRO A 128 8.86 5.63 10.16
CA PRO A 128 9.00 6.32 11.44
C PRO A 128 10.28 7.17 11.55
N ASP A 129 11.26 6.98 10.65
CA ASP A 129 12.49 7.78 10.58
C ASP A 129 12.16 9.21 10.09
N PRO A 130 12.55 10.27 10.83
CA PRO A 130 12.25 11.65 10.45
C PRO A 130 13.11 12.20 9.28
N VAL A 131 13.98 11.41 8.67
CA VAL A 131 14.82 11.86 7.56
C VAL A 131 14.03 11.91 6.25
N ASN A 132 13.97 13.10 5.66
CA ASN A 132 13.48 13.28 4.29
C ASN A 132 14.55 12.83 3.29
N HIS A 133 14.18 11.95 2.37
CA HIS A 133 15.03 11.48 1.28
C HIS A 133 14.25 11.47 -0.04
N GLN A 134 14.93 11.86 -1.13
CA GLN A 134 14.44 11.72 -2.49
C GLN A 134 15.44 10.85 -3.26
N SER A 135 14.94 9.79 -3.90
CA SER A 135 15.76 8.97 -4.77
C SER A 135 15.99 9.66 -6.12
N GLU A 136 17.19 9.53 -6.66
CA GLU A 136 17.54 9.94 -8.02
C GLU A 136 17.36 8.78 -9.03
N LYS A 137 16.94 7.60 -8.57
CA LYS A 137 16.75 6.43 -9.43
C LYS A 137 15.36 6.42 -10.05
N SER A 138 15.25 5.85 -11.23
CA SER A 138 13.96 5.56 -11.87
C SER A 138 13.37 4.25 -11.34
N TYR A 139 12.11 4.31 -10.92
CA TYR A 139 11.35 3.17 -10.44
C TYR A 139 10.00 3.10 -11.16
N ASP A 140 9.45 1.89 -11.25
CA ASP A 140 8.10 1.62 -11.74
C ASP A 140 7.30 0.81 -10.69
N HIS A 141 6.06 0.45 -11.01
CA HIS A 141 5.25 -0.38 -10.11
C HIS A 141 5.83 -1.79 -9.87
N TYR A 142 6.66 -2.31 -10.78
CA TYR A 142 7.36 -3.58 -10.54
C TYR A 142 8.47 -3.41 -9.52
N SER A 143 9.13 -2.24 -9.44
CA SER A 143 10.06 -1.92 -8.36
C SER A 143 9.39 -1.83 -7.00
N LEU A 144 8.16 -1.28 -6.93
CA LEU A 144 7.34 -1.32 -5.71
C LEU A 144 6.99 -2.76 -5.33
N LEU A 145 6.52 -3.57 -6.29
CA LEU A 145 6.21 -4.98 -6.04
C LEU A 145 7.44 -5.77 -5.55
N ALA A 146 8.60 -5.59 -6.20
CA ALA A 146 9.86 -6.21 -5.78
C ALA A 146 10.24 -5.85 -4.34
N THR A 147 10.03 -4.58 -3.97
CA THR A 147 10.27 -4.09 -2.59
C THR A 147 9.37 -4.80 -1.57
N ILE A 148 8.08 -4.92 -1.88
CA ILE A 148 7.10 -5.59 -1.01
C ILE A 148 7.44 -7.08 -0.88
N GLU A 149 7.74 -7.75 -1.99
CA GLU A 149 8.06 -9.18 -2.03
C GLU A 149 9.34 -9.49 -1.22
N ASP A 150 10.38 -8.67 -1.37
CA ASP A 150 11.62 -8.81 -0.61
C ASP A 150 11.39 -8.63 0.90
N GLN A 151 10.61 -7.61 1.31
CA GLN A 151 10.31 -7.36 2.72
C GLN A 151 9.46 -8.46 3.36
N LEU A 152 8.56 -9.07 2.59
CA LEU A 152 7.71 -10.17 3.06
C LEU A 152 8.39 -11.54 2.93
N GLY A 153 9.61 -11.59 2.39
CA GLY A 153 10.38 -12.84 2.24
C GLY A 153 9.78 -13.81 1.24
N VAL A 154 9.07 -13.33 0.21
CA VAL A 154 8.49 -14.15 -0.86
C VAL A 154 9.25 -13.97 -2.18
N PRO A 155 9.27 -14.98 -3.07
CA PRO A 155 9.97 -14.85 -4.37
C PRO A 155 9.38 -13.74 -5.23
N ARG A 156 10.20 -13.06 -6.05
CA ARG A 156 9.66 -12.01 -6.91
C ARG A 156 8.84 -12.54 -8.08
N LEU A 157 7.69 -11.93 -8.36
CA LEU A 157 6.78 -12.36 -9.44
C LEU A 157 7.06 -11.65 -10.77
N GLY A 158 7.06 -12.38 -11.87
CA GLY A 158 7.03 -11.81 -13.22
C GLY A 158 8.12 -10.75 -13.46
N GLN A 159 7.72 -9.54 -13.88
CA GLN A 159 8.65 -8.45 -14.16
C GLN A 159 9.33 -7.88 -12.90
N ALA A 160 8.74 -8.06 -11.70
CA ALA A 160 9.40 -7.67 -10.45
C ALA A 160 10.73 -8.41 -10.23
N ALA A 161 10.87 -9.62 -10.80
CA ALA A 161 12.12 -10.38 -10.78
C ALA A 161 13.24 -9.77 -11.64
N GLN A 162 12.93 -8.82 -12.53
CA GLN A 162 13.87 -8.24 -13.49
C GLN A 162 14.24 -6.79 -13.17
N VAL A 163 13.61 -6.19 -12.16
CA VAL A 163 13.84 -4.79 -11.78
C VAL A 163 14.50 -4.68 -10.41
N SER A 164 15.05 -3.50 -10.12
CA SER A 164 15.62 -3.21 -8.82
C SER A 164 14.52 -2.79 -7.83
N PRO A 165 14.54 -3.28 -6.59
CA PRO A 165 13.68 -2.78 -5.52
C PRO A 165 14.11 -1.37 -5.09
N MET A 166 13.22 -0.67 -4.40
CA MET A 166 13.40 0.71 -3.91
C MET A 166 14.26 0.78 -2.64
N THR A 167 15.37 0.05 -2.60
CA THR A 167 16.16 -0.16 -1.37
C THR A 167 16.75 1.11 -0.76
N ASP A 168 17.02 2.13 -1.57
CA ASP A 168 17.50 3.42 -1.09
C ASP A 168 16.42 4.22 -0.35
N LEU A 169 15.15 4.08 -0.77
CA LEU A 169 14.00 4.65 -0.06
C LEU A 169 13.65 3.85 1.20
N MET A 170 14.02 2.57 1.27
CA MET A 170 13.76 1.69 2.42
C MET A 170 14.85 1.72 3.49
N ALA A 171 15.97 2.42 3.24
CA ALA A 171 17.11 2.44 4.15
C ALA A 171 16.82 3.36 5.36
N VAL A 172 16.61 2.76 6.52
CA VAL A 172 16.49 3.49 7.80
C VAL A 172 17.89 3.79 8.33
N GLN A 173 18.20 5.04 8.67
CA GLN A 173 19.46 5.33 9.35
C GLN A 173 19.37 4.87 10.81
N PRO A 174 20.40 4.19 11.36
CA PRO A 174 20.44 3.93 12.79
C PRO A 174 20.37 5.26 13.54
N LEU A 175 19.44 5.40 14.50
CA LEU A 175 19.38 6.56 15.39
C LEU A 175 20.79 6.85 15.93
N PRO A 176 21.24 8.12 15.98
CA PRO A 176 22.52 8.45 16.58
C PRO A 176 22.52 7.92 18.00
N GLN A 177 23.41 6.98 18.30
CA GLN A 177 23.68 6.54 19.66
C GLN A 177 23.97 7.80 20.48
N LEU A 178 23.13 8.10 21.47
CA LEU A 178 23.42 9.14 22.45
C LEU A 178 24.77 8.78 23.07
N ARG A 179 25.82 9.48 22.65
CA ARG A 179 27.13 9.35 23.28
C ARG A 179 26.93 9.76 24.72
N ASN A 180 26.97 8.79 25.64
CA ASN A 180 27.17 9.06 27.05
C ASN A 180 28.42 9.94 27.15
N ARG A 181 28.21 11.24 27.42
CA ARG A 181 29.31 12.14 27.77
C ARG A 181 29.81 11.71 29.15
N PRO A 182 31.13 11.71 29.36
CA PRO A 182 31.76 11.21 30.58
C PRO A 182 31.34 12.00 31.83
#